data_AF-A0A0D3GES9-F1
#
_entry.id   AF-A0A0D3GES9-F1
#
_cell.length_a   1.000
_cell.length_b   1.000
_cell.length_c   1.000
_cell.angle_alpha   90.00
_cell.angle_beta   90.00
_cell.angle_gamma   90.00
#
_symmetry.space_group_name_H-M   'P 1'
#
loop_
_entity.id
_entity.type
_entity.pdbx_description
1 polymer ?
#
loop_
_entity_poly.entity_id
_entity_poly.type
_entity_poly.pdbx_seq_one_letter_code
_entity_poly.pdbx_strand_id
1 'polypeptide(L)'
;MLLTFLGRKKEGVLDGDLSHLCALLAEALQALVTEGLVEREKLESFNLPLYGPSIDEVKAVIALNKLFGIDHIQLFESNWDPYDDMENDGMCSSPQHGVNVAKSIRAVFEPLLASHFGECILDELFQRYARNVERHLAEDNTKYSMELDFHMAIGEAEANYANNSRLQRKALIKTKPVLEKVMRQVYMALLPPTMVVADLGCSVGINTLLFVSKVTSTVADAQCHNELGCHIMELQFFLNDLPRNDFNQVFQSLQQFTKSIAAGHPKGVALPPFYISGLPGSYYNRLFPCQSVHLFHSSYCLHWQSQKREAITVSLLTVLKICVFSISLFHKISMPDKILLSDLPIWNNIQLFIVTQLIKDMNKKMAYLNGENIYIAKSTPQSMVELYQDQF
;
A
#
# COMPACT_ATOMS: atom_id res chain seq x y z
N MET A 1 9.11 3.00 17.38
CA MET A 1 8.08 2.41 16.50
C MET A 1 8.66 2.36 15.10
N LEU A 2 8.41 1.28 14.34
CA LEU A 2 8.80 1.14 12.94
C LEU A 2 7.55 0.90 12.10
N LEU A 3 7.29 1.80 11.16
CA LEU A 3 6.13 1.75 10.29
C LEU A 3 6.58 1.68 8.83
N THR A 4 5.99 0.74 8.10
CA THR A 4 6.15 0.61 6.64
C THR A 4 4.76 0.54 6.06
N PHE A 5 4.41 1.36 5.08
CA PHE A 5 3.08 1.35 4.46
C PHE A 5 3.15 2.04 3.09
N LEU A 6 2.08 1.88 2.31
CA LEU A 6 1.96 2.47 0.99
C LEU A 6 1.85 3.98 1.11
N GLY A 7 2.62 4.71 0.33
CA GLY A 7 2.57 6.16 0.25
C GLY A 7 2.32 6.65 -1.17
N ARG A 8 2.65 7.92 -1.40
CA ARG A 8 2.74 8.48 -2.74
C ARG A 8 3.86 9.51 -2.81
N LYS A 9 4.56 9.52 -3.93
CA LYS A 9 5.69 10.44 -4.20
C LYS A 9 5.23 11.86 -4.51
N LYS A 10 4.10 12.00 -5.20
CA LYS A 10 3.54 13.27 -5.64
C LYS A 10 2.36 13.68 -4.76
N GLU A 11 2.12 14.98 -4.64
CA GLU A 11 1.00 15.52 -3.85
C GLU A 11 -0.37 15.07 -4.40
N GLY A 12 -0.49 14.97 -5.73
CA GLY A 12 -1.69 14.51 -6.40
C GLY A 12 -2.07 13.08 -6.02
N VAL A 13 -3.28 12.90 -5.46
CA VAL A 13 -3.84 11.61 -5.02
C VAL A 13 -3.94 10.60 -6.17
N LEU A 14 -4.01 11.08 -7.41
CA LEU A 14 -4.25 10.26 -8.61
C LEU A 14 -2.99 10.03 -9.44
N ASP A 15 -1.87 10.63 -9.05
CA ASP A 15 -0.69 10.80 -9.91
C ASP A 15 0.44 9.81 -9.56
N GLY A 16 0.09 8.71 -8.89
CA GLY A 16 1.02 7.68 -8.39
C GLY A 16 0.58 6.26 -8.71
N ASP A 17 1.54 5.32 -8.70
CA ASP A 17 1.41 3.94 -9.21
C ASP A 17 0.25 3.13 -8.63
N LEU A 18 -0.21 3.47 -7.41
CA LEU A 18 -1.42 2.91 -6.82
C LEU A 18 -2.69 3.19 -7.63
N SER A 19 -2.81 4.39 -8.21
CA SER A 19 -3.92 4.68 -9.10
C SER A 19 -3.88 3.84 -10.36
N HIS A 20 -2.69 3.47 -10.87
CA HIS A 20 -2.55 2.65 -12.08
C HIS A 20 -3.00 1.20 -11.84
N LEU A 21 -2.56 0.53 -10.78
CA LEU A 21 -3.01 -0.83 -10.48
C LEU A 21 -4.52 -0.88 -10.17
N CYS A 22 -5.04 0.09 -9.41
CA CYS A 22 -6.49 0.21 -9.22
C CYS A 22 -7.23 0.51 -10.53
N ALA A 23 -6.68 1.32 -11.43
CA ALA A 23 -7.26 1.61 -12.73
C ALA A 23 -7.34 0.35 -13.62
N LEU A 24 -6.28 -0.45 -13.67
CA LEU A 24 -6.25 -1.70 -14.44
C LEU A 24 -7.28 -2.72 -13.91
N LEU A 25 -7.52 -2.73 -12.60
CA LEU A 25 -8.58 -3.53 -11.96
C LEU A 25 -9.97 -2.97 -12.30
N ALA A 26 -10.13 -1.65 -12.27
CA ALA A 26 -11.36 -0.98 -12.68
C ALA A 26 -11.68 -1.28 -14.15
N GLU A 27 -10.68 -1.28 -15.05
CA GLU A 27 -10.83 -1.61 -16.46
C GLU A 27 -11.32 -3.05 -16.63
N ALA A 28 -10.75 -3.99 -15.88
CA ALA A 28 -11.18 -5.38 -15.91
C ALA A 28 -12.64 -5.53 -15.43
N LEU A 29 -13.02 -4.86 -14.33
CA LEU A 29 -14.41 -4.82 -13.85
C LEU A 29 -15.35 -4.16 -14.86
N GLN A 30 -14.94 -3.06 -15.50
CA GLN A 30 -15.74 -2.35 -16.50
C GLN A 30 -15.99 -3.23 -17.73
N ALA A 31 -15.03 -4.05 -18.14
CA ALA A 31 -15.22 -5.01 -19.22
C ALA A 31 -16.28 -6.07 -18.86
N LEU A 32 -16.28 -6.56 -17.61
CA LEU A 32 -17.32 -7.49 -17.13
C LEU A 32 -18.72 -6.84 -17.09
N VAL A 33 -18.81 -5.54 -16.78
CA VAL A 33 -20.07 -4.79 -16.85
C VAL A 33 -20.56 -4.70 -18.30
N THR A 34 -19.68 -4.38 -19.24
CA THR A 34 -20.04 -4.29 -20.67
C THR A 34 -20.56 -5.61 -21.23
N GLU A 35 -20.06 -6.74 -20.71
CA GLU A 35 -20.51 -8.09 -21.09
C GLU A 35 -21.75 -8.57 -20.32
N GLY A 36 -22.26 -7.77 -19.39
CA GLY A 36 -23.43 -8.13 -18.58
C GLY A 36 -23.15 -9.16 -17.47
N LEU A 37 -21.88 -9.44 -17.17
CA LEU A 37 -21.48 -10.34 -16.08
C LEU A 37 -21.51 -9.65 -14.71
N VAL A 38 -21.42 -8.32 -14.69
CA VAL A 38 -21.52 -7.49 -13.48
C VAL A 38 -22.53 -6.38 -13.72
N GLU A 39 -23.43 -6.17 -12.75
CA GLU A 39 -24.35 -5.03 -12.77
C GLU A 39 -23.57 -3.71 -12.64
N ARG A 40 -23.93 -2.71 -13.44
CA ARG A 40 -23.25 -1.42 -13.46
C ARG A 40 -23.29 -0.74 -12.09
N GLU A 41 -24.42 -0.83 -11.40
CA GLU A 41 -24.66 -0.27 -10.09
C GLU A 41 -23.72 -0.85 -9.03
N LYS A 42 -23.33 -2.13 -9.17
CA LYS A 42 -22.33 -2.75 -8.29
C LYS A 42 -20.95 -2.14 -8.50
N LEU A 43 -20.56 -1.85 -9.74
CA LEU A 43 -19.29 -1.17 -10.00
C LEU A 43 -19.31 0.28 -9.47
N GLU A 44 -20.40 1.01 -9.68
CA GLU A 44 -20.52 2.41 -9.25
C GLU A 44 -20.55 2.56 -7.72
N SER A 45 -21.09 1.58 -7.00
CA SER A 45 -21.14 1.55 -5.53
C SER A 45 -19.89 0.97 -4.86
N PHE A 46 -18.96 0.40 -5.64
CA PHE A 46 -17.76 -0.20 -5.09
C PHE A 46 -16.67 0.85 -4.83
N ASN A 47 -16.19 0.85 -3.58
CA ASN A 47 -15.28 1.83 -3.03
C ASN A 47 -14.14 1.10 -2.33
N LEU A 48 -12.90 1.35 -2.76
CA LEU A 48 -11.70 0.75 -2.15
C LEU A 48 -11.29 1.57 -0.92
N PRO A 49 -11.24 0.98 0.29
CA PRO A 49 -10.94 1.71 1.53
C PRO A 49 -9.43 1.93 1.71
N LEU A 50 -8.79 2.46 0.67
CA LEU A 50 -7.35 2.55 0.55
C LEU A 50 -6.89 4.00 0.46
N TYR A 51 -5.82 4.34 1.17
CA TYR A 51 -5.20 5.64 1.08
C TYR A 51 -3.70 5.56 1.32
N GLY A 52 -2.92 5.91 0.30
CA GLY A 52 -1.47 6.07 0.40
C GLY A 52 -1.10 7.54 0.60
N PRO A 53 -0.68 7.97 1.82
CA PRO A 53 -0.32 9.36 2.07
C PRO A 53 1.03 9.75 1.47
N SER A 54 1.24 11.04 1.21
CA SER A 54 2.59 11.56 0.90
C SER A 54 3.45 11.63 2.16
N ILE A 55 4.78 11.73 1.99
CA ILE A 55 5.70 11.99 3.11
C ILE A 55 5.30 13.26 3.87
N ASP A 56 4.84 14.29 3.16
CA ASP A 56 4.48 15.57 3.78
C ASP A 56 3.17 15.47 4.56
N GLU A 57 2.19 14.69 4.09
CA GLU A 57 0.99 14.37 4.87
C GLU A 57 1.33 13.62 6.16
N VAL A 58 2.22 12.62 6.08
CA VAL A 58 2.69 11.86 7.26
C VAL A 58 3.38 12.79 8.26
N LYS A 59 4.30 13.64 7.78
CA LYS A 59 4.99 14.64 8.62
C LYS A 59 4.01 15.62 9.25
N ALA A 60 3.04 16.12 8.50
CA ALA A 60 2.04 17.06 8.99
C ALA A 60 1.18 16.46 10.10
N VAL A 61 0.72 15.22 9.94
CA VAL A 61 -0.08 14.51 10.96
C VAL A 61 0.73 14.27 12.23
N ILE A 62 2.01 13.90 12.11
CA ILE A 62 2.89 13.68 13.27
C ILE A 62 3.18 15.00 13.99
N ALA A 63 3.48 16.07 13.25
CA ALA A 63 3.71 17.40 13.82
C ALA A 63 2.45 17.94 14.54
N LEU A 64 1.26 17.66 13.99
CA LEU A 64 -0.01 18.06 14.57
C LEU A 64 -0.31 17.31 15.89
N ASN A 65 -0.04 16.00 15.94
CA ASN A 65 -0.37 15.20 17.11
C ASN A 65 0.58 15.44 18.31
N LYS A 66 1.83 15.85 18.07
CA LYS A 66 2.86 16.10 19.11
C LYS A 66 3.12 14.91 20.05
N LEU A 67 2.68 13.70 19.70
CA LEU A 67 2.85 12.48 20.47
C LEU A 67 4.09 11.70 20.04
N PHE A 68 4.54 11.90 18.80
CA PHE A 68 5.65 11.17 18.20
C PHE A 68 6.68 12.11 17.57
N GLY A 69 7.95 11.74 17.66
CA GLY A 69 9.03 12.29 16.84
C GLY A 69 9.28 11.40 15.61
N ILE A 70 9.93 11.96 14.59
CA ILE A 70 10.36 11.22 13.40
C ILE A 70 11.89 11.14 13.42
N ASP A 71 12.44 9.94 13.66
CA ASP A 71 13.89 9.70 13.61
C ASP A 71 14.37 9.40 12.18
N HIS A 72 13.54 8.72 11.39
CA HIS A 72 13.82 8.32 10.02
C HIS A 72 12.53 8.26 9.22
N ILE A 73 12.53 8.81 8.01
CA ILE A 73 11.44 8.66 7.04
C ILE A 73 12.06 8.57 5.65
N GLN A 74 11.64 7.57 4.88
CA GLN A 74 12.19 7.28 3.57
C GLN A 74 11.12 6.65 2.69
N LEU A 75 11.09 7.06 1.42
CA LEU A 75 10.35 6.39 0.36
C LEU A 75 11.30 5.42 -0.36
N PHE A 76 10.82 4.21 -0.65
CA PHE A 76 11.57 3.27 -1.47
C PHE A 76 10.68 2.69 -2.57
N GLU A 77 11.25 2.56 -3.75
CA GLU A 77 10.57 2.06 -4.94
C GLU A 77 10.80 0.54 -5.06
N SER A 78 9.79 -0.23 -5.49
CA SER A 78 9.86 -1.69 -5.73
C SER A 78 9.39 -2.03 -7.14
N ASN A 79 9.80 -3.16 -7.73
CA ASN A 79 9.18 -3.60 -8.99
C ASN A 79 7.75 -4.11 -8.72
N TRP A 80 6.84 -3.93 -9.70
CA TRP A 80 5.48 -4.46 -9.70
C TRP A 80 5.47 -5.98 -9.63
N ASP A 81 6.33 -6.63 -10.40
CA ASP A 81 6.41 -8.08 -10.34
C ASP A 81 7.21 -8.51 -9.09
N PRO A 82 6.61 -9.30 -8.16
CA PRO A 82 7.33 -9.87 -7.03
C PRO A 82 8.58 -10.68 -7.40
N TYR A 83 8.67 -11.18 -8.63
CA TYR A 83 9.76 -12.02 -9.11
C TYR A 83 10.79 -11.25 -9.97
N ASP A 84 10.50 -10.02 -10.40
CA ASP A 84 11.38 -9.23 -11.28
C ASP A 84 12.36 -8.33 -10.50
N ASP A 85 13.08 -8.93 -9.55
CA ASP A 85 14.31 -8.34 -9.00
C ASP A 85 15.46 -9.25 -9.44
N MET A 86 16.47 -8.67 -10.08
CA MET A 86 17.63 -9.32 -10.73
C MET A 86 18.58 -10.09 -9.78
N GLU A 87 18.08 -10.73 -8.72
CA GLU A 87 18.78 -11.78 -7.99
C GLU A 87 18.50 -13.12 -8.68
N ASN A 88 19.42 -13.46 -9.57
CA ASN A 88 19.50 -14.66 -10.39
C ASN A 88 19.32 -15.96 -9.57
N ASP A 89 18.07 -16.42 -9.39
CA ASP A 89 17.77 -17.84 -9.21
C ASP A 89 17.48 -18.41 -10.60
N GLY A 90 18.30 -19.36 -11.04
CA GLY A 90 18.47 -19.80 -12.43
C GLY A 90 17.27 -20.52 -13.06
N MET A 91 16.04 -20.07 -12.81
CA MET A 91 14.82 -20.54 -13.45
C MET A 91 14.33 -19.48 -14.45
N CYS A 92 14.86 -19.56 -15.67
CA CYS A 92 14.30 -18.85 -16.82
C CYS A 92 12.89 -19.42 -17.08
N SER A 93 11.86 -18.76 -16.56
CA SER A 93 10.49 -18.98 -16.99
C SER A 93 10.00 -17.67 -17.60
N SER A 94 9.31 -17.78 -18.73
CA SER A 94 8.75 -16.66 -19.49
C SER A 94 8.15 -15.61 -18.56
N PRO A 95 8.37 -14.30 -18.80
CA PRO A 95 7.89 -13.27 -17.91
C PRO A 95 6.36 -13.23 -17.99
N GLN A 96 5.69 -13.81 -17.01
CA GLN A 96 4.25 -13.64 -16.87
C GLN A 96 3.99 -12.61 -15.77
N HIS A 97 4.58 -11.42 -15.92
CA HIS A 97 4.55 -10.36 -14.93
C HIS A 97 3.11 -10.01 -14.55
N GLY A 98 2.21 -9.98 -15.53
CA GLY A 98 0.80 -9.73 -15.33
C GLY A 98 0.15 -10.76 -14.41
N VAL A 99 0.48 -12.05 -14.54
CA VAL A 99 -0.04 -13.12 -13.66
C VAL A 99 0.57 -13.02 -12.27
N ASN A 100 1.86 -12.74 -12.16
CA ASN A 100 2.54 -12.59 -10.86
C ASN A 100 1.94 -11.44 -10.05
N VAL A 101 1.72 -10.30 -10.69
CA VAL A 101 1.02 -9.15 -10.10
C VAL A 101 -0.42 -9.51 -9.78
N ALA A 102 -1.15 -10.13 -10.71
CA ALA A 102 -2.55 -10.50 -10.49
C ALA A 102 -2.72 -11.46 -9.31
N LYS A 103 -1.85 -12.46 -9.14
CA LYS A 103 -1.87 -13.36 -7.98
C LYS A 103 -1.67 -12.61 -6.67
N SER A 104 -0.72 -11.67 -6.64
CA SER A 104 -0.44 -10.84 -5.46
C SER A 104 -1.63 -9.95 -5.09
N ILE A 105 -2.24 -9.31 -6.09
CA ILE A 105 -3.40 -8.43 -5.93
C ILE A 105 -4.68 -9.23 -5.62
N ARG A 106 -4.80 -10.45 -6.15
CA ARG A 106 -5.90 -11.37 -5.86
C ARG A 106 -5.91 -11.82 -4.41
N ALA A 107 -4.76 -12.27 -3.90
CA ALA A 107 -4.60 -12.72 -2.52
C ALA A 107 -5.04 -11.70 -1.44
N VAL A 108 -5.30 -10.48 -1.90
CA VAL A 108 -5.43 -9.21 -1.20
C VAL A 108 -6.85 -8.67 -1.36
N PHE A 109 -7.32 -8.45 -2.59
CA PHE A 109 -8.65 -7.89 -2.82
C PHE A 109 -9.75 -8.94 -2.92
N GLU A 110 -9.41 -10.22 -3.06
CA GLU A 110 -10.40 -11.28 -3.26
C GLU A 110 -11.51 -11.27 -2.21
N PRO A 111 -11.27 -11.18 -0.89
CA PRO A 111 -12.36 -11.19 0.10
C PRO A 111 -13.32 -10.01 -0.08
N LEU A 112 -12.78 -8.83 -0.42
CA LEU A 112 -13.56 -7.61 -0.62
C LEU A 112 -14.37 -7.68 -1.92
N LEU A 113 -13.76 -8.18 -3.00
CA LEU A 113 -14.38 -8.37 -4.30
C LEU A 113 -15.44 -9.47 -4.26
N ALA A 114 -15.16 -10.59 -3.62
CA ALA A 114 -16.09 -11.70 -3.40
C ALA A 114 -17.32 -11.23 -2.63
N SER A 115 -17.11 -10.46 -1.55
CA SER A 115 -18.21 -9.95 -0.72
C SER A 115 -19.12 -8.96 -1.47
N HIS A 116 -18.61 -8.23 -2.47
CA HIS A 116 -19.36 -7.18 -3.15
C HIS A 116 -19.92 -7.63 -4.51
N PHE A 117 -19.12 -8.34 -5.30
CA PHE A 117 -19.46 -8.78 -6.65
C PHE A 117 -19.86 -10.26 -6.73
N GLY A 118 -19.52 -11.06 -5.72
CA GLY A 118 -19.71 -12.51 -5.71
C GLY A 118 -18.46 -13.26 -6.20
N GLU A 119 -18.34 -14.52 -5.80
CA GLU A 119 -17.17 -15.36 -6.11
C GLU A 119 -17.08 -15.75 -7.59
N CYS A 120 -18.23 -15.87 -8.28
CA CYS A 120 -18.30 -16.38 -9.64
C CYS A 120 -17.54 -15.54 -10.68
N ILE A 121 -17.27 -14.26 -10.40
CA ILE A 121 -16.59 -13.37 -11.34
C ILE A 121 -15.07 -13.31 -11.14
N LEU A 122 -14.55 -13.87 -10.05
CA LEU A 122 -13.17 -13.60 -9.60
C LEU A 122 -12.13 -14.17 -10.55
N ASP A 123 -12.31 -15.40 -11.04
CA ASP A 123 -11.36 -16.04 -11.95
C ASP A 123 -11.23 -15.25 -13.26
N GLU A 124 -12.38 -14.93 -13.88
CA GLU A 124 -12.42 -14.14 -15.11
C GLU A 124 -11.88 -12.72 -14.89
N LEU A 125 -12.24 -12.07 -13.77
CA LEU A 125 -11.74 -10.75 -13.39
C LEU A 125 -10.21 -10.75 -13.30
N PHE A 126 -9.63 -11.68 -12.56
CA PHE A 126 -8.18 -11.71 -12.36
C PHE A 126 -7.41 -12.18 -13.59
N GLN A 127 -8.02 -12.97 -14.48
CA GLN A 127 -7.45 -13.28 -15.79
C GLN A 127 -7.41 -12.05 -16.71
N ARG A 128 -8.43 -11.19 -16.68
CA ARG A 128 -8.44 -9.89 -17.39
C ARG A 128 -7.45 -8.92 -16.79
N TYR A 129 -7.44 -8.84 -15.47
CA TYR A 129 -6.51 -7.98 -14.75
C TYR A 129 -5.05 -8.33 -15.07
N ALA A 130 -4.70 -9.63 -15.09
CA ALA A 130 -3.38 -10.09 -15.50
C ALA A 130 -3.00 -9.61 -16.91
N ARG A 131 -3.92 -9.69 -17.88
CA ARG A 131 -3.70 -9.18 -19.25
C ARG A 131 -3.53 -7.66 -19.30
N ASN A 132 -4.33 -6.92 -18.53
CA ASN A 132 -4.22 -5.47 -18.44
C ASN A 132 -2.86 -5.05 -17.88
N VAL A 133 -2.39 -5.72 -16.81
CA VAL A 133 -1.06 -5.47 -16.23
C VAL A 133 0.05 -5.82 -17.22
N GLU A 134 -0.01 -6.99 -17.87
CA GLU A 134 1.01 -7.40 -18.83
C GLU A 134 1.16 -6.37 -19.97
N ARG A 135 0.02 -5.90 -20.51
CA ARG A 135 -0.01 -4.86 -21.54
C ARG A 135 0.59 -3.55 -21.05
N HIS A 136 0.21 -3.10 -19.86
CA HIS A 136 0.71 -1.86 -19.29
C HIS A 136 2.23 -1.90 -19.07
N LEU A 137 2.75 -3.00 -18.52
CA LEU A 137 4.20 -3.19 -18.31
C LEU A 137 4.99 -3.26 -19.63
N ALA A 138 4.37 -3.71 -20.72
CA ALA A 138 5.00 -3.75 -22.04
C ALA A 138 5.01 -2.38 -22.75
N GLU A 139 3.98 -1.54 -22.54
CA GLU A 139 3.83 -0.25 -23.22
C GLU A 139 4.68 0.86 -22.59
N ASP A 140 4.79 0.88 -21.27
CA ASP A 140 5.24 2.09 -20.57
C ASP A 140 6.76 2.09 -20.29
N ASN A 141 7.47 0.97 -20.52
CA ASN A 141 8.91 0.77 -20.22
C ASN A 141 9.33 1.18 -18.78
N THR A 142 8.38 1.57 -17.94
CA THR A 142 8.49 2.00 -16.56
C THR A 142 8.47 0.77 -15.68
N LYS A 143 9.61 0.10 -15.62
CA LYS A 143 9.88 -0.99 -14.66
C LYS A 143 10.07 -0.49 -13.21
N TYR A 144 9.48 0.62 -12.79
CA TYR A 144 9.60 1.16 -11.42
C TYR A 144 8.39 2.09 -11.19
N SER A 145 7.60 2.09 -10.12
CA SER A 145 7.77 1.58 -8.76
C SER A 145 6.45 1.03 -8.21
N MET A 146 6.48 0.13 -7.23
CA MET A 146 5.29 -0.40 -6.58
C MET A 146 5.28 -0.04 -5.11
N GLU A 147 4.13 0.46 -4.72
CA GLU A 147 3.56 0.41 -3.40
C GLU A 147 2.15 -0.20 -3.54
N LEU A 148 2.03 -1.55 -3.55
CA LEU A 148 0.75 -2.31 -3.44
C LEU A 148 0.97 -3.75 -2.90
N ASP A 149 0.05 -4.45 -2.21
CA ASP A 149 -1.18 -4.12 -1.43
C ASP A 149 -1.71 -5.38 -0.67
N PHE A 150 -2.79 -5.29 0.15
CA PHE A 150 -3.22 -6.25 1.22
C PHE A 150 -4.73 -6.66 1.35
N HIS A 151 -4.99 -7.83 1.94
CA HIS A 151 -6.14 -8.26 2.80
C HIS A 151 -6.43 -9.76 2.61
N MET A 152 -6.64 -10.50 3.71
CA MET A 152 -6.29 -11.92 3.70
C MET A 152 -7.42 -12.81 3.23
N ALA A 153 -7.23 -13.44 2.07
CA ALA A 153 -7.98 -14.65 1.72
C ALA A 153 -7.61 -15.77 2.69
N ILE A 154 -8.61 -16.28 3.40
CA ILE A 154 -8.50 -17.49 4.23
C ILE A 154 -8.68 -18.68 3.29
N GLY A 155 -7.67 -19.55 3.17
CA GLY A 155 -7.83 -20.79 2.41
C GLY A 155 -6.53 -21.54 2.08
N GLU A 156 -6.68 -22.85 1.89
CA GLU A 156 -5.63 -23.79 1.45
C GLU A 156 -5.32 -23.69 -0.06
N ALA A 157 -5.95 -22.76 -0.79
CA ALA A 157 -5.82 -22.62 -2.24
C ALA A 157 -4.51 -21.96 -2.68
N GLU A 158 -4.10 -22.23 -3.92
CA GLU A 158 -2.88 -21.70 -4.57
C GLU A 158 -2.78 -20.16 -4.60
N ALA A 159 -3.92 -19.46 -4.44
CA ALA A 159 -4.04 -18.00 -4.43
C ALA A 159 -3.95 -17.35 -3.02
N ASN A 160 -3.62 -18.10 -1.96
CA ASN A 160 -3.57 -17.54 -0.62
C ASN A 160 -2.39 -16.57 -0.41
N TYR A 161 -2.51 -15.70 0.58
CA TYR A 161 -1.50 -14.66 0.82
C TYR A 161 -0.15 -15.22 1.30
N ALA A 162 -0.13 -16.33 2.04
CA ALA A 162 1.12 -16.94 2.49
C ALA A 162 2.08 -17.25 1.32
N ASN A 163 1.51 -17.61 0.16
CA ASN A 163 2.26 -17.92 -1.06
C ASN A 163 2.47 -16.70 -1.99
N ASN A 164 1.69 -15.62 -1.82
CA ASN A 164 1.67 -14.48 -2.74
C ASN A 164 2.10 -13.15 -2.08
N SER A 165 2.79 -13.21 -0.93
CA SER A 165 3.19 -12.03 -0.14
C SER A 165 4.68 -11.66 -0.27
N ARG A 166 5.28 -11.94 -1.43
CA ARG A 166 6.71 -11.69 -1.69
C ARG A 166 7.06 -10.20 -1.75
N LEU A 167 6.13 -9.33 -2.17
CA LEU A 167 6.34 -7.88 -2.22
C LEU A 167 6.55 -7.29 -0.82
N GLN A 168 5.69 -7.70 0.09
CA GLN A 168 5.73 -7.37 1.51
C GLN A 168 7.03 -7.85 2.15
N ARG A 169 7.47 -9.05 1.76
CA ARG A 169 8.76 -9.60 2.20
C ARG A 169 9.93 -8.73 1.73
N LYS A 170 9.93 -8.26 0.48
CA LYS A 170 10.99 -7.36 -0.05
C LYS A 170 11.10 -6.10 0.80
N ALA A 171 9.96 -5.49 1.17
CA ALA A 171 9.97 -4.33 2.03
C ALA A 171 10.56 -4.62 3.42
N LEU A 172 10.18 -5.74 4.04
CA LEU A 172 10.75 -6.16 5.32
C LEU A 172 12.28 -6.34 5.25
N ILE A 173 12.79 -6.91 4.15
CA ILE A 173 14.23 -7.05 3.89
C ILE A 173 14.88 -5.66 3.72
N LYS A 174 14.28 -4.76 2.93
CA LYS A 174 14.79 -3.39 2.73
C LYS A 174 14.83 -2.59 4.03
N THR A 175 13.85 -2.76 4.91
CA THR A 175 13.77 -2.04 6.20
C THR A 175 14.62 -2.65 7.31
N LYS A 176 15.28 -3.79 7.05
CA LYS A 176 16.12 -4.49 8.03
C LYS A 176 17.14 -3.58 8.73
N PRO A 177 17.93 -2.73 8.04
CA PRO A 177 18.91 -1.87 8.72
C PRO A 177 18.25 -0.84 9.64
N VAL A 178 17.06 -0.35 9.28
CA VAL A 178 16.29 0.58 10.10
C VAL A 178 15.79 -0.13 11.36
N LEU A 179 15.29 -1.35 11.23
CA LEU A 179 14.88 -2.18 12.38
C LEU A 179 16.06 -2.40 13.35
N GLU A 180 17.23 -2.80 12.85
CA GLU A 180 18.43 -2.99 13.66
C GLU A 180 18.82 -1.72 14.41
N LYS A 181 18.79 -0.56 13.74
CA LYS A 181 19.07 0.75 14.35
C LYS A 181 18.07 1.08 15.46
N VAL A 182 16.77 0.92 15.19
CA VAL A 182 15.70 1.22 16.16
C VAL A 182 15.84 0.32 17.38
N MET A 183 16.09 -0.97 17.20
CA MET A 183 16.29 -1.90 18.30
C MET A 183 17.46 -1.48 19.18
N ARG A 184 18.60 -1.13 18.57
CA ARG A 184 19.78 -0.64 19.28
C ARG A 184 19.48 0.57 20.14
N GLN A 185 18.72 1.52 19.61
CA GLN A 185 18.31 2.69 20.38
C GLN A 185 17.40 2.30 21.56
N VAL A 186 16.46 1.36 21.37
CA VAL A 186 15.55 0.91 22.44
C VAL A 186 16.30 0.23 23.57
N TYR A 187 17.13 -0.79 23.28
CA TYR A 187 17.83 -1.49 24.35
C TYR A 187 18.91 -0.64 25.00
N MET A 188 19.59 0.27 24.28
CA MET A 188 20.55 1.19 24.89
C MET A 188 19.90 2.22 25.82
N ALA A 189 18.66 2.63 25.52
CA ALA A 189 17.95 3.62 26.32
C ALA A 189 17.26 3.01 27.55
N LEU A 190 16.72 1.80 27.42
CA LEU A 190 15.82 1.21 28.43
C LEU A 190 16.40 -0.01 29.15
N LEU A 191 17.30 -0.76 28.51
CA LEU A 191 17.85 -2.05 28.99
C LEU A 191 16.83 -2.90 29.79
N PRO A 192 15.63 -3.19 29.23
CA PRO A 192 14.61 -3.89 29.99
C PRO A 192 15.01 -5.37 30.17
N PRO A 193 14.66 -6.02 31.29
CA PRO A 193 14.83 -7.47 31.45
C PRO A 193 14.07 -8.26 30.38
N THR A 194 12.87 -7.79 30.04
CA THR A 194 12.03 -8.36 28.98
C THR A 194 11.68 -7.27 27.98
N MET A 195 12.11 -7.44 26.73
CA MET A 195 11.70 -6.57 25.63
C MET A 195 10.40 -7.08 25.00
N VAL A 196 9.33 -6.34 25.26
CA VAL A 196 8.01 -6.53 24.65
C VAL A 196 7.94 -5.88 23.27
N VAL A 197 7.65 -6.68 22.25
CA VAL A 197 7.56 -6.30 20.83
C VAL A 197 6.18 -6.66 20.29
N ALA A 198 5.54 -5.75 19.56
CA ALA A 198 4.24 -5.97 18.96
C ALA A 198 4.29 -5.78 17.44
N ASP A 199 3.80 -6.77 16.69
CA ASP A 199 3.61 -6.72 15.24
C ASP A 199 2.11 -6.47 14.95
N LEU A 200 1.79 -5.27 14.47
CA LEU A 200 0.41 -4.83 14.23
C LEU A 200 0.01 -5.08 12.78
N GLY A 201 -0.93 -6.01 12.59
CA GLY A 201 -1.33 -6.57 11.30
C GLY A 201 -0.36 -7.67 10.83
N CYS A 202 -0.15 -8.67 11.69
CA CYS A 202 0.80 -9.76 11.47
C CYS A 202 0.41 -10.68 10.32
N SER A 203 -0.86 -10.65 9.91
CA SER A 203 -1.37 -11.44 8.81
C SER A 203 -1.24 -12.94 9.06
N VAL A 204 -1.22 -13.73 7.98
CA VAL A 204 -0.84 -15.14 8.01
C VAL A 204 0.50 -15.35 7.30
N GLY A 205 1.29 -16.27 7.82
CA GLY A 205 2.46 -16.81 7.13
C GLY A 205 3.82 -16.25 7.56
N ILE A 206 4.77 -16.41 6.65
CA ILE A 206 6.22 -16.35 6.91
C ILE A 206 6.78 -14.94 7.16
N ASN A 207 6.07 -13.88 6.75
CA ASN A 207 6.59 -12.51 6.86
C ASN A 207 6.65 -12.04 8.32
N THR A 208 5.61 -12.31 9.13
CA THR A 208 5.66 -12.00 10.56
C THR A 208 6.73 -12.83 11.29
N LEU A 209 6.91 -14.10 10.90
CA LEU A 209 7.96 -14.95 11.46
C LEU A 209 9.36 -14.50 11.04
N LEU A 210 9.52 -13.94 9.84
CA LEU A 210 10.77 -13.32 9.40
C LEU A 210 11.10 -12.08 10.24
N PHE A 211 10.09 -11.27 10.58
CA PHE A 211 10.26 -10.14 11.51
C PHE A 211 10.68 -10.61 12.91
N VAL A 212 9.97 -11.60 13.47
CA VAL A 212 10.31 -12.22 14.77
C VAL A 212 11.75 -12.75 14.75
N SER A 213 12.12 -13.50 13.71
CA SER A 213 13.48 -14.02 13.54
C SER A 213 14.51 -12.90 13.54
N LYS A 214 14.23 -11.83 12.81
CA LYS A 214 15.16 -10.71 12.67
C LYS A 214 15.37 -9.98 14.00
N VAL A 215 14.31 -9.76 14.77
CA VAL A 215 14.39 -9.21 16.12
C VAL A 215 15.21 -10.12 17.02
N THR A 216 14.89 -11.42 17.08
CA THR A 216 15.58 -12.38 17.92
C THR A 216 17.08 -12.46 17.61
N SER A 217 17.45 -12.54 16.33
CA SER A 217 18.87 -12.57 15.93
C SER A 217 19.60 -11.29 16.30
N THR A 218 19.00 -10.11 16.09
CA THR A 218 19.66 -8.85 16.45
C THR A 218 19.90 -8.72 17.95
N VAL A 219 19.00 -9.25 18.79
CA VAL A 219 19.24 -9.31 20.24
C VAL A 219 20.33 -10.31 20.58
N ALA A 220 20.31 -11.50 19.97
CA ALA A 220 21.35 -12.51 20.17
C ALA A 220 22.76 -11.98 19.81
N ASP A 221 22.87 -11.24 18.70
CA ASP A 221 24.10 -10.59 18.27
C ASP A 221 24.55 -9.54 19.30
N ALA A 222 23.64 -8.69 19.77
CA ALA A 222 23.93 -7.69 20.80
C ALA A 222 24.41 -8.32 22.13
N GLN A 223 23.84 -9.47 22.52
CA GLN A 223 24.29 -10.25 23.67
C GLN A 223 25.70 -10.81 23.46
N CYS A 224 25.96 -11.40 22.28
CA CYS A 224 27.25 -11.96 21.93
C CYS A 224 28.37 -10.90 21.93
N HIS A 225 28.06 -9.67 21.51
CA HIS A 225 28.99 -8.55 21.50
C HIS A 225 29.07 -7.80 22.84
N ASN A 226 28.40 -8.29 23.88
CA ASN A 226 28.33 -7.67 25.20
C ASN A 226 27.81 -6.21 25.17
N GLU A 227 27.00 -5.86 24.17
CA GLU A 227 26.37 -4.55 24.08
C GLU A 227 25.34 -4.33 25.21
N LEU A 228 24.84 -5.43 25.79
CA LEU A 228 23.82 -5.45 26.83
C LEU A 228 24.40 -5.59 28.26
N GLY A 229 25.73 -5.47 28.43
CA GLY A 229 26.37 -5.47 29.76
C GLY A 229 26.18 -6.75 30.56
N CYS A 230 26.34 -7.92 29.92
CA CYS A 230 26.15 -9.27 30.48
C CYS A 230 24.69 -9.66 30.84
N HIS A 231 23.69 -8.84 30.52
CA HIS A 231 22.29 -9.19 30.77
C HIS A 231 21.71 -10.09 29.67
N ILE A 232 21.04 -11.16 30.10
CA ILE A 232 20.20 -11.96 29.20
C ILE A 232 18.84 -11.25 29.10
N MET A 233 18.51 -10.75 27.92
CA MET A 233 17.22 -10.12 27.65
C MET A 233 16.25 -11.16 27.10
N GLU A 234 15.06 -11.22 27.69
CA GLU A 234 13.96 -12.04 27.19
C GLU A 234 13.13 -11.26 26.17
N LEU A 235 12.49 -11.97 25.24
CA LEU A 235 11.63 -11.39 24.21
C LEU A 235 10.19 -11.85 24.37
N GLN A 236 9.25 -10.91 24.40
CA GLN A 236 7.81 -11.21 24.34
C GLN A 236 7.24 -10.58 23.07
N PHE A 237 6.78 -11.42 22.15
CA PHE A 237 6.13 -11.01 20.91
C PHE A 237 4.61 -11.08 21.05
N PHE A 238 3.93 -10.02 20.61
CA PHE A 238 2.50 -9.99 20.37
C PHE A 238 2.23 -9.85 18.88
N LEU A 239 1.63 -10.87 18.29
CA LEU A 239 1.20 -10.89 16.89
C LEU A 239 -0.26 -10.44 16.85
N ASN A 240 -0.50 -9.20 16.44
CA ASN A 240 -1.83 -8.62 16.38
C ASN A 240 -2.40 -8.68 14.97
N ASP A 241 -3.68 -9.06 14.87
CA ASP A 241 -4.48 -8.90 13.66
C ASP A 241 -5.98 -8.87 14.03
N LEU A 242 -6.85 -8.65 13.06
CA LEU A 242 -8.30 -8.71 13.26
C LEU A 242 -8.73 -10.11 13.75
N PRO A 243 -9.83 -10.22 14.52
CA PRO A 243 -10.31 -11.50 15.05
C PRO A 243 -10.61 -12.57 13.99
N ARG A 244 -10.80 -12.18 12.73
CA ARG A 244 -11.04 -13.10 11.61
C ARG A 244 -9.76 -13.66 10.99
N ASN A 245 -8.58 -13.19 11.38
CA ASN A 245 -7.32 -13.69 10.86
C ASN A 245 -7.09 -15.15 11.27
N ASP A 246 -6.42 -15.93 10.42
CA ASP A 246 -6.10 -17.33 10.71
C ASP A 246 -4.81 -17.45 11.55
N PHE A 247 -4.97 -17.21 12.85
CA PHE A 247 -3.90 -17.44 13.83
C PHE A 247 -3.48 -18.90 13.94
N ASN A 248 -4.34 -19.86 13.57
CA ASN A 248 -4.01 -21.29 13.66
C ASN A 248 -2.86 -21.61 12.71
N GLN A 249 -2.88 -21.08 11.48
CA GLN A 249 -1.79 -21.27 10.53
C GLN A 249 -0.45 -20.75 11.07
N VAL A 250 -0.45 -19.58 11.72
CA VAL A 250 0.75 -19.02 12.35
C VAL A 250 1.24 -19.95 13.48
N PHE A 251 0.35 -20.38 14.37
CA PHE A 251 0.70 -21.22 15.51
C PHE A 251 1.19 -22.62 15.11
N GLN A 252 0.59 -23.22 14.08
CA GLN A 252 1.06 -24.49 13.52
C GLN A 252 2.49 -24.39 12.97
N SER A 253 2.87 -23.22 12.46
CA SER A 253 4.21 -22.97 11.90
C SER A 253 5.30 -22.73 12.96
N LEU A 254 4.94 -22.41 14.21
CA LEU A 254 5.89 -21.99 15.25
C LEU A 254 6.91 -23.06 15.63
N GLN A 255 6.51 -24.34 15.63
CA GLN A 255 7.43 -25.41 15.98
C GLN A 255 8.56 -25.56 14.96
N GLN A 256 8.22 -25.53 13.66
CA GLN A 256 9.21 -25.58 12.59
C GLN A 256 10.06 -24.32 12.55
N PHE A 257 9.45 -23.16 12.75
CA PHE A 257 10.13 -21.87 12.87
C PHE A 257 11.21 -21.88 13.95
N THR A 258 10.87 -22.35 15.16
CA THR A 258 11.80 -22.40 16.31
C THR A 258 12.99 -23.32 16.03
N LYS A 259 12.77 -24.44 15.33
CA LYS A 259 13.87 -25.32 14.88
C LYS A 259 14.74 -24.63 13.82
N SER A 260 14.13 -23.93 12.88
CA SER A 260 14.83 -23.24 11.79
C SER A 260 15.71 -22.10 12.30
N ILE A 261 15.22 -21.27 13.22
CA ILE A 261 16.01 -20.16 13.78
C ILE A 261 17.19 -20.67 14.61
N ALA A 262 16.99 -21.75 15.39
CA ALA A 262 18.07 -22.39 16.14
C ALA A 262 19.14 -23.02 15.24
N ALA A 263 18.73 -23.62 14.11
CA ALA A 263 19.66 -24.21 13.14
C ALA A 263 20.43 -23.17 12.32
N GLY A 264 19.80 -22.02 12.02
CA GLY A 264 20.41 -20.94 11.23
C GLY A 264 21.33 -20.01 12.02
N HIS A 265 21.34 -20.11 13.36
CA HIS A 265 22.17 -19.24 14.19
C HIS A 265 23.64 -19.71 14.24
N PRO A 266 24.63 -18.79 14.26
CA PRO A 266 26.03 -19.16 14.37
C PRO A 266 26.29 -20.08 15.58
N LYS A 267 27.05 -21.16 15.35
CA LYS A 267 27.43 -22.10 16.40
C LYS A 267 28.16 -21.36 17.54
N GLY A 268 27.60 -21.44 18.74
CA GLY A 268 28.16 -20.79 19.94
C GLY A 268 27.44 -19.53 20.39
N VAL A 269 26.50 -18.99 19.61
CA VAL A 269 25.65 -17.87 20.02
C VAL A 269 24.29 -18.42 20.49
N ALA A 270 24.01 -18.30 21.78
CA ALA A 270 22.72 -18.69 22.34
C ALA A 270 21.62 -17.71 21.92
N LEU A 271 20.48 -18.22 21.49
CA LEU A 271 19.30 -17.39 21.25
C LEU A 271 18.73 -16.91 22.59
N PRO A 272 18.26 -15.65 22.68
CA PRO A 272 17.51 -15.20 23.85
C PRO A 272 16.22 -16.02 23.99
N PRO A 273 15.75 -16.29 25.22
CA PRO A 273 14.41 -16.83 25.42
C PRO A 273 13.37 -15.90 24.77
N PHE A 274 12.46 -16.47 23.98
CA PHE A 274 11.40 -15.71 23.34
C PHE A 274 10.05 -16.41 23.43
N TYR A 275 9.00 -15.61 23.56
CA TYR A 275 7.61 -16.03 23.73
C TYR A 275 6.75 -15.35 22.69
N ILE A 276 5.80 -16.08 22.09
CA ILE A 276 4.93 -15.56 21.04
C ILE A 276 3.48 -15.72 21.48
N SER A 277 2.70 -14.66 21.36
CA SER A 277 1.27 -14.65 21.69
C SER A 277 0.48 -13.98 20.57
N GLY A 278 -0.68 -14.56 20.21
CA GLY A 278 -1.63 -13.89 19.32
C GLY A 278 -2.50 -12.88 20.08
N LEU A 279 -2.80 -11.76 19.44
CA LEU A 279 -3.59 -10.67 20.02
C LEU A 279 -4.70 -10.25 19.04
N PRO A 280 -5.86 -10.93 19.04
CA PRO A 280 -6.95 -10.60 18.12
C PRO A 280 -7.60 -9.26 18.51
N GLY A 281 -7.67 -8.33 17.57
CA GLY A 281 -8.28 -7.02 17.76
C GLY A 281 -7.83 -6.00 16.73
N SER A 282 -8.64 -4.96 16.53
CA SER A 282 -8.25 -3.84 15.68
C SER A 282 -7.24 -2.95 16.40
N TYR A 283 -6.13 -2.63 15.76
CA TYR A 283 -5.14 -1.65 16.23
C TYR A 283 -5.66 -0.20 16.22
N TYR A 284 -6.86 0.06 15.68
CA TYR A 284 -7.56 1.34 15.86
C TYR A 284 -8.12 1.51 17.27
N ASN A 285 -8.16 0.43 18.06
CA ASN A 285 -8.57 0.44 19.45
C ASN A 285 -7.37 0.17 20.37
N ARG A 286 -7.56 0.37 21.67
CA ARG A 286 -6.54 0.02 22.67
C ARG A 286 -6.35 -1.50 22.71
N LEU A 287 -5.16 -1.95 22.32
CA LEU A 287 -4.75 -3.36 22.40
C LEU A 287 -3.92 -3.67 23.66
N PHE A 288 -3.22 -2.67 24.19
CA PHE A 288 -2.25 -2.84 25.27
C PHE A 288 -2.53 -1.90 26.46
N PRO A 289 -2.18 -2.31 27.68
CA PRO A 289 -2.01 -1.39 28.79
C PRO A 289 -1.04 -0.25 28.47
N CYS A 290 -1.12 0.84 29.22
CA CYS A 290 -0.16 1.93 29.06
C CYS A 290 1.27 1.45 29.41
N GLN A 291 2.25 1.92 28.65
CA GLN A 291 3.68 1.69 28.91
C GLN A 291 4.12 0.21 28.96
N SER A 292 3.41 -0.69 28.27
CA SER A 292 3.72 -2.13 28.30
C SER A 292 4.45 -2.66 27.06
N VAL A 293 4.72 -1.82 26.05
CA VAL A 293 5.35 -2.23 24.78
C VAL A 293 6.55 -1.34 24.49
N HIS A 294 7.68 -1.96 24.16
CA HIS A 294 8.94 -1.27 23.89
C HIS A 294 9.11 -0.97 22.39
N LEU A 295 8.67 -1.89 21.53
CA LEU A 295 8.74 -1.74 20.08
C LEU A 295 7.42 -2.13 19.42
N PHE A 296 6.81 -1.17 18.72
CA PHE A 296 5.76 -1.43 17.76
C PHE A 296 6.35 -1.52 16.36
N HIS A 297 5.99 -2.58 15.63
CA HIS A 297 6.19 -2.76 14.22
C HIS A 297 4.82 -2.84 13.52
N SER A 298 4.70 -2.22 12.36
CA SER A 298 3.57 -2.45 11.46
C SER A 298 4.06 -2.33 10.04
N SER A 299 3.87 -3.38 9.25
CA SER A 299 4.29 -3.42 7.86
C SER A 299 3.09 -3.67 6.97
N TYR A 300 2.76 -2.64 6.19
CA TYR A 300 1.70 -2.60 5.21
C TYR A 300 0.31 -2.90 5.80
N CYS A 301 -0.03 -2.21 6.87
CA CYS A 301 -1.37 -2.30 7.46
C CYS A 301 -2.06 -0.93 7.54
N LEU A 302 -1.30 0.16 7.69
CA LEU A 302 -1.84 1.48 8.01
C LEU A 302 -2.56 2.19 6.84
N HIS A 303 -2.45 1.68 5.62
CA HIS A 303 -3.19 2.19 4.46
C HIS A 303 -4.67 1.77 4.47
N TRP A 304 -5.05 0.80 5.32
CA TRP A 304 -6.43 0.36 5.50
C TRP A 304 -7.22 1.30 6.38
N GLN A 305 -8.25 1.94 5.83
CA GLN A 305 -9.10 2.82 6.62
C GLN A 305 -10.03 2.04 7.55
N SER A 306 -10.25 2.58 8.77
CA SER A 306 -11.16 1.99 9.76
C SER A 306 -12.64 2.02 9.34
N GLN A 307 -13.02 2.98 8.48
CA GLN A 307 -14.37 3.19 7.97
C GLN A 307 -14.31 3.77 6.55
N LYS A 308 -15.34 3.53 5.73
CA LYS A 308 -15.50 4.19 4.43
C LYS A 308 -15.69 5.69 4.65
N ARG A 309 -14.74 6.53 4.24
CA ARG A 309 -14.94 7.99 4.22
C ARG A 309 -15.47 8.42 2.86
N GLU A 310 -16.74 8.82 2.78
CA GLU A 310 -17.37 9.31 1.54
C GLU A 310 -16.57 10.44 0.86
N ALA A 311 -15.82 11.24 1.63
CA ALA A 311 -15.08 12.39 1.12
C ALA A 311 -13.68 12.08 0.55
N ILE A 312 -13.09 10.91 0.82
CA ILE A 312 -11.71 10.56 0.42
C ILE A 312 -11.67 9.31 -0.47
N THR A 313 -12.76 8.54 -0.52
CA THR A 313 -12.81 7.35 -1.36
C THR A 313 -13.00 7.76 -2.81
N VAL A 314 -11.93 7.70 -3.60
CA VAL A 314 -12.05 7.82 -5.05
C VAL A 314 -12.75 6.55 -5.53
N SER A 315 -14.01 6.66 -5.96
CA SER A 315 -14.70 5.55 -6.63
C SER A 315 -13.77 4.99 -7.71
N LEU A 316 -13.70 3.66 -7.88
CA LEU A 316 -12.96 3.03 -8.98
C LEU A 316 -13.38 3.61 -10.33
N LEU A 317 -14.64 4.04 -10.46
CA LEU A 317 -15.14 4.72 -11.64
C LEU A 317 -14.57 6.14 -11.80
N THR A 318 -14.30 6.85 -10.71
CA THR A 318 -13.61 8.16 -10.74
C THR A 318 -12.14 7.98 -11.13
N VAL A 319 -11.46 6.96 -10.62
CA VAL A 319 -10.10 6.59 -11.09
C VAL A 319 -10.14 6.25 -12.58
N LEU A 320 -11.08 5.39 -13.02
CA LEU A 320 -11.25 4.99 -14.41
C LEU A 320 -11.55 6.19 -15.33
N LYS A 321 -12.48 7.05 -14.94
CA LYS A 321 -12.83 8.26 -15.71
C LYS A 321 -11.65 9.21 -15.84
N ILE A 322 -10.80 9.31 -14.82
CA ILE A 322 -9.63 10.20 -14.86
C ILE A 322 -8.48 9.56 -15.64
N CYS A 323 -8.20 8.27 -15.45
CA CYS A 323 -7.16 7.56 -16.21
C CYS A 323 -7.50 7.47 -17.71
N VAL A 324 -8.74 7.15 -18.07
CA VAL A 324 -9.21 7.16 -19.47
C VAL A 324 -9.14 8.57 -20.05
N PHE A 325 -9.45 9.61 -19.27
CA PHE A 325 -9.32 10.99 -19.71
C PHE A 325 -7.85 11.38 -19.92
N SER A 326 -6.94 11.01 -19.03
CA SER A 326 -5.50 11.26 -19.17
C SER A 326 -4.90 10.54 -20.37
N ILE A 327 -5.26 9.28 -20.62
CA ILE A 327 -4.81 8.49 -21.78
C ILE A 327 -5.37 9.05 -23.09
N SER A 328 -6.66 9.41 -23.12
CA SER A 328 -7.32 10.00 -24.29
C SER A 328 -6.82 11.43 -24.58
N LEU A 329 -6.49 12.20 -23.54
CA LEU A 329 -5.90 13.52 -23.66
C LEU A 329 -4.45 13.43 -24.14
N PHE A 330 -3.65 12.45 -23.69
CA PHE A 330 -2.30 12.20 -24.23
C PHE A 330 -2.33 11.81 -25.72
N HIS A 331 -3.29 10.95 -26.12
CA HIS A 331 -3.49 10.59 -27.52
C HIS A 331 -3.97 11.77 -28.38
N LYS A 332 -4.81 12.67 -27.83
CA LYS A 332 -5.30 13.85 -28.55
C LYS A 332 -4.29 15.01 -28.59
N ILE A 333 -3.47 15.20 -27.56
CA ILE A 333 -2.40 16.21 -27.54
C ILE A 333 -1.26 15.82 -28.50
N SER A 334 -1.11 14.53 -28.83
CA SER A 334 -0.18 14.06 -29.86
C SER A 334 -0.64 14.33 -31.30
N MET A 335 -1.81 14.96 -31.50
CA MET A 335 -2.25 15.47 -32.80
C MET A 335 -2.25 17.01 -32.80
N PRO A 336 -1.88 17.70 -33.90
CA PRO A 336 -1.55 19.12 -33.87
C PRO A 336 -2.76 20.07 -33.81
N ASP A 337 -3.99 19.57 -33.73
CA ASP A 337 -5.18 20.39 -33.95
C ASP A 337 -5.91 20.76 -32.65
N LYS A 338 -6.28 22.05 -32.58
CA LYS A 338 -6.96 22.72 -31.47
C LYS A 338 -8.23 21.96 -31.06
N ILE A 339 -8.27 21.51 -29.81
CA ILE A 339 -9.48 20.94 -29.20
C ILE A 339 -10.43 22.10 -28.83
N LEU A 340 -11.61 22.15 -29.43
CA LEU A 340 -12.70 23.03 -29.01
C LEU A 340 -13.43 22.39 -27.81
N LEU A 341 -13.50 23.12 -26.69
CA LEU A 341 -14.17 22.71 -25.45
C LEU A 341 -15.69 22.44 -25.61
N SER A 342 -16.29 22.80 -26.75
CA SER A 342 -17.71 22.59 -27.06
C SER A 342 -18.08 21.14 -27.38
N ASP A 343 -17.10 20.28 -27.64
CA ASP A 343 -17.33 18.91 -28.14
C ASP A 343 -17.35 17.84 -27.02
N LEU A 344 -17.28 18.27 -25.75
CA LEU A 344 -17.29 17.39 -24.59
C LEU A 344 -18.67 17.43 -23.89
N PRO A 345 -19.30 16.28 -23.59
CA PRO A 345 -20.64 16.23 -23.00
C PRO A 345 -20.66 16.82 -21.58
N ILE A 346 -21.82 17.36 -21.21
CA ILE A 346 -22.09 18.15 -20.00
C ILE A 346 -21.67 17.39 -18.73
N TRP A 347 -20.75 17.97 -17.95
CA TRP A 347 -20.20 17.43 -16.71
C TRP A 347 -21.00 17.92 -15.49
N ASN A 348 -21.07 17.11 -14.43
CA ASN A 348 -21.63 17.52 -13.13
C ASN A 348 -20.57 18.24 -12.25
N ASN A 349 -21.00 18.94 -11.19
CA ASN A 349 -20.16 19.90 -10.43
C ASN A 349 -18.85 19.32 -9.88
N ILE A 350 -18.81 18.03 -9.55
CA ILE A 350 -17.60 17.34 -9.06
C ILE A 350 -16.57 17.16 -10.19
N GLN A 351 -17.06 16.83 -11.38
CA GLN A 351 -16.21 16.69 -12.54
C GLN A 351 -15.68 18.05 -13.02
N LEU A 352 -16.49 19.10 -12.93
CA LEU A 352 -16.03 20.46 -13.19
C LEU A 352 -14.94 20.88 -12.19
N PHE A 353 -15.07 20.52 -10.91
CA PHE A 353 -14.04 20.80 -9.89
C PHE A 353 -12.69 20.12 -10.21
N ILE A 354 -12.71 18.85 -10.61
CA ILE A 354 -11.50 18.10 -10.95
C ILE A 354 -10.84 18.64 -12.22
N VAL A 355 -11.64 18.96 -13.25
CA VAL A 355 -11.13 19.62 -14.47
C VAL A 355 -10.59 21.02 -14.16
N THR A 356 -11.22 21.76 -13.25
CA THR A 356 -10.74 23.09 -12.84
C THR A 356 -9.42 23.00 -12.07
N GLN A 357 -9.21 21.96 -11.26
CA GLN A 357 -7.92 21.72 -10.60
C GLN A 357 -6.84 21.25 -11.58
N LEU A 358 -7.18 20.39 -12.54
CA LEU A 358 -6.27 19.99 -13.62
C LEU A 358 -5.86 21.18 -14.50
N ILE A 359 -6.79 22.08 -14.83
CA ILE A 359 -6.49 23.32 -15.57
C ILE A 359 -5.63 24.27 -14.72
N LYS A 360 -5.88 24.38 -13.41
CA LYS A 360 -5.03 25.16 -12.49
C LYS A 360 -3.60 24.61 -12.44
N ASP A 361 -3.42 23.29 -12.43
CA ASP A 361 -2.10 22.65 -12.43
C ASP A 361 -1.41 22.72 -13.80
N MET A 362 -2.16 22.68 -14.90
CA MET A 362 -1.63 22.95 -16.25
C MET A 362 -1.19 24.42 -16.39
N ASN A 363 -1.95 25.37 -15.85
CA ASN A 363 -1.60 26.79 -15.86
C ASN A 363 -0.41 27.10 -14.94
N LYS A 364 -0.20 26.37 -13.85
CA LYS A 364 1.04 26.44 -13.03
C LYS A 364 2.29 26.04 -13.81
N LYS A 365 2.17 25.13 -14.80
CA LYS A 365 3.26 24.75 -15.71
C LYS A 365 3.43 25.71 -16.89
N MET A 366 2.39 26.47 -17.25
CA MET A 366 2.46 27.59 -18.20
C MET A 366 2.75 28.93 -17.50
N ALA A 367 3.79 28.97 -16.67
CA ALA A 367 4.29 30.22 -16.11
C ALA A 367 5.10 31.01 -17.15
N TYR A 368 4.45 31.47 -18.22
CA TYR A 368 4.84 32.61 -19.06
C TYR A 368 3.68 32.86 -20.03
N LEU A 369 2.65 33.58 -19.60
CA LEU A 369 1.80 34.40 -20.47
C LEU A 369 0.91 35.30 -19.58
N ASN A 370 1.35 36.54 -19.43
CA ASN A 370 0.64 37.75 -18.99
C ASN A 370 0.03 37.76 -17.56
N GLY A 371 0.82 38.33 -16.64
CA GLY A 371 0.29 38.91 -15.41
C GLY A 371 -0.54 40.17 -15.66
N GLU A 372 -1.53 40.34 -14.79
CA GLU A 372 -2.12 41.62 -14.36
C GLU A 372 -3.09 42.38 -15.27
N ASN A 373 -3.90 41.73 -16.10
CA ASN A 373 -5.19 42.33 -16.54
C ASN A 373 -6.23 41.24 -16.86
N ILE A 374 -7.32 41.19 -16.09
CA ILE A 374 -8.48 40.35 -16.43
C ILE A 374 -9.34 41.12 -17.44
N TYR A 375 -9.35 40.67 -18.69
CA TYR A 375 -10.23 41.23 -19.73
C TYR A 375 -11.52 40.40 -19.81
N ILE A 376 -12.64 40.99 -19.37
CA ILE A 376 -13.98 40.44 -19.63
C ILE A 376 -14.42 40.92 -21.01
N ALA A 377 -14.50 40.01 -21.97
CA ALA A 377 -15.01 40.31 -23.30
C ALA A 377 -16.54 40.27 -23.31
N LYS A 378 -17.16 40.98 -24.25
CA LYS A 378 -18.64 41.00 -24.42
C LYS A 378 -19.24 39.61 -24.74
N SER A 379 -18.40 38.65 -25.13
CA SER A 379 -18.73 37.26 -25.42
C SER A 379 -18.48 36.31 -24.25
N THR A 380 -18.02 36.81 -23.10
CA THR A 380 -17.75 35.96 -21.93
C THR A 380 -19.07 35.44 -21.33
N PRO A 381 -19.23 34.12 -21.14
CA PRO A 381 -20.45 33.54 -20.58
C PRO A 381 -20.77 34.10 -19.19
N GLN A 382 -22.05 34.40 -18.95
CA GLN A 382 -22.54 35.00 -17.70
C GLN A 382 -22.12 34.21 -16.45
N SER A 383 -22.14 32.87 -16.53
CA SER A 383 -21.75 31.98 -15.43
C SER A 383 -20.28 32.08 -15.04
N MET A 384 -19.40 32.41 -15.98
CA MET A 384 -17.98 32.67 -15.69
C MET A 384 -17.81 34.03 -15.02
N VAL A 385 -18.61 35.03 -15.41
CA VAL A 385 -18.59 36.37 -14.77
C VAL A 385 -19.04 36.27 -13.31
N GLU A 386 -20.12 35.55 -13.03
CA GLU A 386 -20.63 35.34 -11.67
C GLU A 386 -19.64 34.56 -10.79
N LEU A 387 -18.98 33.53 -11.34
CA LEU A 387 -17.96 32.76 -10.62
C LEU A 387 -16.75 33.61 -10.20
N TYR A 388 -16.34 34.56 -11.05
CA TYR A 388 -15.24 35.48 -10.72
C TYR A 388 -15.65 36.57 -9.73
N GLN A 389 -16.90 37.02 -9.76
CA GLN A 389 -17.45 37.98 -8.80
C GLN A 389 -17.64 37.39 -7.40
N ASP A 390 -17.82 36.07 -7.27
CA ASP A 390 -17.91 35.40 -5.96
C ASP A 390 -16.53 35.09 -5.35
N GLN A 391 -15.46 35.13 -6.14
CA GLN A 391 -14.10 34.82 -5.69
C GLN A 391 -13.24 36.02 -5.29
N PHE A 392 -13.67 37.25 -5.61
CA PHE A 392 -13.01 38.52 -5.30
C PHE A 392 -14.04 39.54 -4.82
#